data_AF-A0A1F2U2L3-F1
#
_entry.id   AF-A0A1F2U2L3-F1
#
_cell.length_a   1.000
_cell.length_b   1.000
_cell.length_c   1.000
_cell.angle_alpha   90.00
_cell.angle_beta   90.00
_cell.angle_gamma   90.00
#
_symmetry.space_group_name_H-M   'P 1'
#
loop_
_entity.id
_entity.type
_entity.pdbx_description
1 polymer ?
#
loop_
_entity_poly.entity_id
_entity_poly.type
_entity_poly.pdbx_seq_one_letter_code
_entity_poly.pdbx_strand_id
1 'polypeptide(L)'
;MDEVVEVPLPSRCPDCGGGVEETGVVSQYQTEIPEPRVERIEFRIHQGRRCRRPVQGRHPRQSSAAVGSAASQLGPRAVALATQLNKGLGLPYGKTAAVLEQGWGLKVSRGGLCQALQRAGRKAEPT
;
A
#
# COMPACT_ATOMS: atom_id res chain seq x y z
N MET A 1 -10.35 8.50 -18.84
CA MET A 1 -10.26 9.52 -17.79
C MET A 1 -11.14 9.05 -16.66
N ASP A 2 -10.60 9.00 -15.44
CA ASP A 2 -11.34 8.53 -14.28
C ASP A 2 -12.30 9.61 -13.74
N GLU A 3 -11.98 10.88 -14.01
CA GLU A 3 -12.79 12.06 -13.69
C GLU A 3 -12.66 13.09 -14.82
N VAL A 4 -13.74 13.84 -15.07
CA VAL A 4 -13.75 15.01 -15.99
C VAL A 4 -14.28 16.19 -15.19
N VAL A 5 -13.50 17.27 -15.12
CA VAL A 5 -13.85 18.49 -14.40
C VAL A 5 -14.05 19.61 -15.43
N GLU A 6 -15.25 20.18 -15.46
CA GLU A 6 -15.53 21.38 -16.26
C GLU A 6 -14.90 22.60 -15.58
N VAL A 7 -14.09 23.35 -16.32
CA VAL A 7 -13.40 24.55 -15.85
C VAL A 7 -13.93 25.75 -16.64
N PRO A 8 -15.07 26.34 -16.23
CA PRO A 8 -15.69 27.42 -16.99
C PRO A 8 -14.82 28.68 -17.00
N LEU A 9 -14.98 29.50 -18.04
CA LEU A 9 -14.36 30.82 -18.12
C LEU A 9 -14.81 31.72 -16.95
N PRO A 10 -13.94 32.62 -16.46
CA PRO A 10 -14.34 33.62 -15.49
C PRO A 10 -15.39 34.57 -16.09
N SER A 11 -16.29 35.09 -15.26
CA SER A 11 -17.35 36.02 -15.71
C SER A 11 -16.81 37.35 -16.26
N ARG A 12 -15.59 37.73 -15.89
CA ARG A 12 -14.88 38.92 -16.36
C ARG A 12 -13.42 38.61 -16.61
N CYS A 13 -12.82 39.33 -17.54
CA CYS A 13 -11.39 39.28 -17.79
C CYS A 13 -10.65 39.70 -16.51
N PRO A 14 -9.74 38.87 -15.96
CA PRO A 14 -9.01 39.19 -14.74
C PRO A 14 -8.07 40.39 -14.90
N ASP A 15 -7.67 40.74 -16.13
CA ASP A 15 -6.74 41.84 -16.39
C ASP A 15 -7.43 43.20 -16.60
N CYS A 16 -8.54 43.25 -17.35
CA CYS A 16 -9.22 44.50 -17.70
C CYS A 16 -10.64 44.65 -17.13
N GLY A 17 -11.22 43.59 -16.55
CA GLY A 17 -12.58 43.57 -16.01
C GLY A 17 -13.70 43.53 -17.06
N GLY A 18 -13.37 43.49 -18.35
CA GLY A 18 -14.32 43.34 -19.46
C GLY A 18 -15.02 41.99 -19.50
N GLY A 19 -16.04 41.84 -20.35
CA GLY A 19 -16.70 40.55 -20.58
C GLY A 19 -15.78 39.54 -21.28
N VAL A 20 -16.05 38.24 -21.10
CA VAL A 20 -15.31 37.15 -21.75
C VAL A 20 -16.23 36.42 -22.71
N GLU A 21 -15.77 36.25 -23.96
CA GLU A 21 -16.45 35.45 -24.99
C GLU A 21 -15.77 34.09 -25.12
N GLU A 22 -16.56 33.01 -25.08
CA GLU A 22 -16.05 31.65 -25.25
C GLU A 22 -15.81 31.35 -26.73
N THR A 23 -14.57 30.99 -27.08
CA THR A 23 -14.17 30.69 -28.47
C THR A 23 -14.01 29.20 -28.74
N GLY A 24 -13.98 28.37 -27.70
CA GLY A 24 -13.88 26.92 -27.80
C GLY A 24 -13.48 26.27 -26.47
N VAL A 25 -13.51 24.94 -26.46
CA VAL A 25 -13.11 24.11 -25.31
C VAL A 25 -11.89 23.29 -25.70
N VAL A 26 -10.89 23.23 -24.81
CA VAL A 26 -9.69 22.42 -24.97
C VAL A 26 -9.51 21.50 -23.78
N SER A 27 -8.99 20.30 -24.02
CA SER A 27 -8.74 19.34 -22.94
C SER A 27 -7.33 19.49 -22.38
N GLN A 28 -7.22 19.54 -21.06
CA GLN A 28 -5.97 19.36 -20.32
C GLN A 28 -6.05 18.06 -19.52
N TYR A 29 -4.94 17.34 -19.43
CA TYR A 29 -4.87 16.03 -18.76
C TYR A 29 -3.88 16.09 -17.60
N GLN A 30 -4.28 15.58 -16.44
CA GLN A 30 -3.42 15.37 -15.29
C GLN A 30 -3.51 13.92 -14.82
N THR A 31 -2.36 13.28 -14.66
CA THR A 31 -2.24 11.96 -14.03
C THR A 31 -1.56 12.14 -12.68
N GLU A 32 -2.21 11.73 -11.59
CA GLU A 32 -1.73 11.92 -10.23
C GLU A 32 -1.61 10.58 -9.48
N ILE A 33 -0.68 10.51 -8.53
CA ILE A 33 -0.56 9.40 -7.59
C ILE A 33 -1.51 9.68 -6.42
N PRO A 34 -2.52 8.83 -6.18
CA PRO A 34 -3.48 9.07 -5.10
C PRO A 34 -2.80 8.99 -3.74
N GLU A 35 -3.40 9.65 -2.76
CA GLU A 35 -2.87 9.62 -1.39
C GLU A 35 -2.78 8.17 -0.87
N PRO A 36 -1.56 7.71 -0.50
CA PRO A 36 -1.33 6.34 -0.08
C PRO A 36 -2.03 6.00 1.25
N ARG A 37 -2.76 4.88 1.28
CA ARG A 37 -3.48 4.40 2.48
C ARG A 37 -2.89 3.12 3.04
N VAL A 38 -2.70 3.06 4.36
CA VAL A 38 -2.37 1.82 5.08
C VAL A 38 -3.57 1.24 5.78
N GLU A 39 -3.80 -0.04 5.53
CA GLU A 39 -4.76 -0.85 6.24
C GLU A 39 -4.07 -1.64 7.36
N ARG A 40 -4.51 -1.42 8.62
CA ARG A 40 -4.07 -2.17 9.79
C ARG A 40 -5.23 -3.05 10.26
N ILE A 41 -5.01 -4.36 10.31
CA ILE A 41 -6.04 -5.33 10.68
C ILE A 41 -5.58 -6.07 11.92
N GLU A 42 -6.35 -5.96 13.01
CA GLU A 42 -6.18 -6.79 14.20
C GLU A 42 -7.04 -8.05 14.03
N PHE A 43 -6.41 -9.22 13.98
CA PHE A 43 -7.15 -10.48 14.04
C PHE A 43 -7.23 -10.95 15.49
N ARG A 44 -8.42 -10.86 16.10
CA ARG A 44 -8.70 -11.43 17.42
C ARG A 44 -8.96 -12.92 17.28
N ILE A 45 -7.90 -13.71 17.38
CA ILE A 45 -7.94 -15.15 17.15
C ILE A 45 -8.44 -15.85 18.41
N HIS A 46 -9.64 -16.42 18.35
CA HIS A 46 -10.16 -17.30 19.40
C HIS A 46 -9.41 -18.63 19.41
N GLN A 47 -9.04 -19.09 20.60
CA GLN A 47 -8.29 -20.33 20.82
C GLN A 47 -9.09 -21.28 21.70
N GLY A 48 -9.00 -22.58 21.40
CA GLY A 48 -9.67 -23.65 22.13
C GLY A 48 -8.87 -24.94 22.12
N ARG A 49 -9.44 -26.00 22.70
CA ARG A 49 -8.83 -27.34 22.72
C ARG A 49 -9.88 -28.40 22.45
N ARG A 50 -9.51 -29.42 21.66
CA ARG A 50 -10.28 -30.66 21.47
C ARG A 50 -9.30 -31.82 21.33
N CYS A 51 -9.58 -32.97 21.94
CA CYS A 51 -8.69 -34.15 21.91
C CYS A 51 -7.25 -33.84 22.37
N ARG A 52 -7.09 -33.01 23.41
CA ARG A 52 -5.79 -32.51 23.93
C ARG A 52 -4.94 -31.71 22.91
N ARG A 53 -5.48 -31.39 21.73
CA ARG A 53 -4.80 -30.59 20.71
C ARG A 53 -5.32 -29.15 20.72
N PRO A 54 -4.45 -28.14 20.52
CA PRO A 54 -4.87 -26.76 20.35
C PRO A 54 -5.63 -26.59 19.02
N VAL A 55 -6.67 -25.77 19.05
CA VAL A 55 -7.42 -25.33 17.87
C VAL A 55 -7.48 -23.82 17.90
N GLN A 56 -7.24 -23.17 16.76
CA GLN A 56 -7.34 -21.73 16.64
C GLN A 56 -8.23 -21.35 15.46
N GLY A 57 -9.00 -20.28 15.63
CA GLY A 57 -9.74 -19.66 14.53
C GLY A 57 -8.79 -19.16 13.44
N ARG A 58 -9.25 -19.19 12.19
CA ARG A 58 -8.47 -18.70 11.05
C ARG A 58 -9.34 -17.86 10.14
N HIS A 59 -8.86 -16.67 9.81
CA HIS A 59 -9.54 -15.79 8.86
C HIS A 59 -8.88 -15.90 7.48
N PRO A 60 -9.63 -15.93 6.36
CA PRO A 60 -9.05 -16.08 5.01
C PRO A 60 -7.99 -15.03 4.63
N ARG A 61 -8.13 -13.81 5.16
CA ARG A 61 -7.17 -12.70 4.94
C ARG A 61 -5.87 -12.83 5.75
N GLN A 62 -5.73 -13.80 6.64
CA GLN A 62 -4.49 -13.99 7.41
C GLN A 62 -3.38 -14.57 6.53
N SER A 63 -2.25 -13.87 6.47
CA SER A 63 -1.04 -14.33 5.78
C SER A 63 -0.26 -15.40 6.56
N SER A 64 -0.51 -15.52 7.86
CA SER A 64 0.15 -16.44 8.79
C SER A 64 -0.79 -16.83 9.93
N ALA A 65 -0.57 -18.02 10.51
CA ALA A 65 -1.22 -18.49 11.73
C ALA A 65 -0.42 -18.16 13.00
N ALA A 66 0.74 -17.50 12.87
CA ALA A 66 1.64 -17.21 13.97
C ALA A 66 1.04 -16.23 14.99
N VAL A 67 1.31 -16.49 16.28
CA VAL A 67 0.89 -15.69 17.43
C VAL A 67 2.07 -15.41 18.35
N GLY A 68 1.87 -14.65 19.44
CA GLY A 68 2.92 -14.31 20.40
C GLY A 68 3.97 -13.37 19.81
N SER A 69 5.26 -13.66 19.99
CA SER A 69 6.37 -12.84 19.48
C SER A 69 6.39 -12.69 17.96
N ALA A 70 5.69 -13.56 17.23
CA ALA A 70 5.56 -13.53 15.78
C ALA A 70 4.16 -13.08 15.30
N ALA A 71 3.35 -12.47 16.17
CA ALA A 71 2.00 -12.02 15.81
C ALA A 71 1.97 -10.85 14.80
N SER A 72 3.05 -10.06 14.72
CA SER A 72 3.14 -8.94 13.79
C SER A 72 3.63 -9.42 12.42
N GLN A 73 2.80 -9.25 11.40
CA GLN A 73 3.09 -9.69 10.03
C GLN A 73 2.78 -8.57 9.05
N LEU A 74 3.62 -8.46 8.01
CA LEU A 74 3.29 -7.63 6.86
C LEU A 74 2.21 -8.31 6.02
N GLY A 75 1.25 -7.52 5.54
CA GLY A 75 0.27 -7.99 4.57
C GLY A 75 0.91 -8.33 3.22
N PRO A 76 0.25 -9.15 2.37
CA PRO A 76 0.82 -9.62 1.11
C PRO A 76 1.21 -8.48 0.15
N ARG A 77 0.40 -7.42 0.07
CA ARG A 77 0.69 -6.24 -0.76
C ARG A 77 1.96 -5.50 -0.28
N ALA A 78 2.13 -5.35 1.04
CA ALA A 78 3.31 -4.72 1.61
C ALA A 78 4.58 -5.55 1.35
N VAL A 79 4.50 -6.88 1.46
CA VAL A 79 5.61 -7.77 1.13
C VAL A 79 5.95 -7.69 -0.36
N ALA A 80 4.96 -7.71 -1.25
CA ALA A 80 5.17 -7.61 -2.69
C ALA A 80 5.86 -6.30 -3.07
N LEU A 81 5.38 -5.16 -2.56
CA LEU A 81 6.02 -3.86 -2.79
C LEU A 81 7.45 -3.82 -2.23
N ALA A 82 7.67 -4.31 -1.02
CA ALA A 82 9.01 -4.37 -0.44
C ALA A 82 9.96 -5.26 -1.24
N THR A 83 9.48 -6.40 -1.76
CA THR A 83 10.24 -7.26 -2.67
C THR A 83 10.58 -6.52 -3.95
N GLN A 84 9.63 -5.81 -4.57
CA GLN A 84 9.88 -5.07 -5.80
C GLN A 84 10.90 -3.96 -5.59
N LEU A 85 10.79 -3.19 -4.50
CA LEU A 85 11.75 -2.14 -4.15
C LEU A 85 13.16 -2.74 -3.92
N ASN A 86 13.27 -3.82 -3.15
CA ASN A 86 14.58 -4.37 -2.77
C ASN A 86 15.23 -5.21 -3.86
N LYS A 87 14.46 -6.09 -4.51
CA LYS A 87 14.97 -7.08 -5.47
C LYS A 87 14.76 -6.64 -6.92
N GLY A 88 13.63 -6.01 -7.22
CA GLY A 88 13.36 -5.49 -8.56
C GLY A 88 14.13 -4.20 -8.85
N LEU A 89 14.17 -3.27 -7.90
CA LEU A 89 14.77 -1.93 -8.07
C LEU A 89 16.09 -1.73 -7.31
N GLY A 90 16.56 -2.75 -6.58
CA GLY A 90 17.88 -2.75 -5.94
C GLY A 90 18.02 -1.88 -4.70
N LEU A 91 16.92 -1.42 -4.08
CA LEU A 91 17.00 -0.59 -2.88
C LEU A 91 17.54 -1.40 -1.69
N PRO A 92 18.53 -0.91 -0.93
CA PRO A 92 18.91 -1.52 0.35
C PRO A 92 17.72 -1.57 1.31
N TYR A 93 17.73 -2.51 2.27
CA TYR A 93 16.65 -2.66 3.25
C TYR A 93 16.31 -1.36 4.00
N GLY A 94 17.31 -0.54 4.32
CA GLY A 94 17.09 0.75 4.96
C GLY A 94 16.29 1.73 4.10
N LYS A 95 16.61 1.83 2.80
CA LYS A 95 15.86 2.69 1.86
C LYS A 95 14.47 2.11 1.57
N THR A 96 14.35 0.79 1.50
CA THR A 96 13.06 0.12 1.36
C THR A 96 12.15 0.46 2.55
N ALA A 97 12.66 0.37 3.79
CA ALA A 97 11.91 0.76 4.98
C ALA A 97 11.51 2.25 4.95
N ALA A 98 12.42 3.14 4.53
CA ALA A 98 12.15 4.56 4.42
C ALA A 98 11.03 4.86 3.41
N VAL A 99 11.01 4.20 2.24
CA VAL A 99 9.94 4.36 1.24
C VAL A 99 8.60 3.92 1.81
N LEU A 100 8.55 2.79 2.53
CA LEU A 100 7.31 2.30 3.15
C LEU A 100 6.81 3.23 4.26
N GLU A 101 7.71 3.84 5.03
CA GLU A 101 7.34 4.80 6.06
C GLU A 101 6.88 6.15 5.47
N GLN A 102 7.60 6.69 4.49
CA GLN A 102 7.29 8.00 3.89
C GLN A 102 6.04 7.92 3.01
N GLY A 103 5.89 6.87 2.21
CA GLY A 103 4.72 6.67 1.38
C GLY A 103 3.51 6.29 2.23
N TRP A 104 3.63 5.34 3.13
CA TRP A 104 2.45 4.69 3.73
C TRP A 104 2.35 4.87 5.25
N GLY A 105 3.34 5.45 5.92
CA GLY A 105 3.44 5.41 7.38
C GLY A 105 3.65 3.99 7.92
N LEU A 106 4.13 3.06 7.07
CA LEU A 106 4.36 1.67 7.43
C LEU A 106 5.77 1.50 8.02
N LYS A 107 5.85 1.54 9.34
CA LYS A 107 7.12 1.36 10.07
C LYS A 107 7.51 -0.12 10.11
N VAL A 108 8.69 -0.42 9.57
CA VAL A 108 9.25 -1.78 9.56
C VAL A 108 10.77 -1.73 9.73
N SER A 109 11.31 -2.65 10.52
CA SER A 109 12.76 -2.76 10.70
C SER A 109 13.42 -3.43 9.50
N ARG A 110 14.73 -3.18 9.31
CA ARG A 110 15.54 -3.85 8.28
C ARG A 110 15.52 -5.38 8.45
N GLY A 111 15.62 -5.86 9.69
CA GLY A 111 15.52 -7.29 10.01
C GLY A 111 14.15 -7.87 9.68
N GLY A 112 13.07 -7.13 9.97
CA GLY A 112 11.70 -7.52 9.61
C GLY A 112 11.52 -7.66 8.10
N LEU A 113 12.06 -6.71 7.32
CA LEU A 113 12.07 -6.80 5.85
C LEU A 113 12.87 -7.99 5.34
N CYS A 114 14.10 -8.19 5.86
CA CYS A 114 14.94 -9.33 5.47
C CYS A 114 14.20 -10.66 5.67
N GLN A 115 13.61 -10.87 6.85
CA GLN A 115 12.85 -12.07 7.15
C GLN A 115 11.58 -12.22 6.28
N ALA A 116 10.87 -11.12 6.03
CA ALA A 116 9.68 -11.13 5.17
C ALA A 116 10.03 -11.53 3.73
N LEU A 117 11.10 -10.96 3.17
CA LEU A 117 11.57 -11.26 1.82
C LEU A 117 12.13 -12.69 1.72
N GLN A 118 12.84 -13.19 2.72
CA GLN A 118 13.26 -14.59 2.77
C GLN A 118 12.06 -15.56 2.79
N ARG A 119 11.00 -15.23 3.52
CA ARG A 119 9.76 -16.02 3.49
C ARG A 119 9.06 -15.97 2.13
N ALA A 120 9.08 -14.82 1.46
CA ALA A 120 8.54 -14.68 0.11
C ALA A 120 9.35 -15.52 -0.90
N GLY A 121 10.68 -15.47 -0.82
CA GLY A 121 11.58 -16.25 -1.68
C GLY A 121 11.33 -17.75 -1.59
N ARG A 122 11.21 -18.30 -0.37
CA ARG A 122 10.87 -19.73 -0.17
C ARG A 122 9.56 -20.16 -0.82
N LYS A 123 8.59 -19.25 -0.93
CA LYS A 123 7.30 -19.54 -1.60
C LYS A 123 7.38 -19.46 -3.12
N ALA A 124 8.44 -18.86 -3.65
CA ALA A 124 8.69 -18.70 -5.08
C ALA A 124 9.69 -19.75 -5.62
N GLU A 125 10.11 -20.72 -4.79
CA GLU A 125 10.95 -21.82 -5.23
C GLU A 125 10.17 -22.68 -6.26
N PRO A 126 10.82 -23.12 -7.37
CA PRO A 126 10.20 -23.99 -8.35
C PRO A 126 9.68 -25.28 -7.68
N THR A 127 8.49 -25.73 -8.11
CA THR A 127 7.92 -27.01 -7.70
C THR A 127 8.33 -28.10 -8.67
#